data_AF-A0A7C7DIU3-F1
#
_entry.id   AF-A0A7C7DIU3-F1
#
_cell.length_a   1.000
_cell.length_b   1.000
_cell.length_c   1.000
_cell.angle_alpha   90.00
_cell.angle_beta   90.00
_cell.angle_gamma   90.00
#
_symmetry.space_group_name_H-M   'P 1'
#
loop_
_entity.id
_entity.type
_entity.pdbx_description
1 polymer ?
#
loop_
_entity_poly.entity_id
_entity_poly.type
_entity_poly.pdbx_seq_one_letter_code
_entity_poly.pdbx_strand_id
1 'polypeptide(L)'
;MNSAQIIVGCMKDAGTNVPVVALSLATPQEAQEVASIILRCQNGSKPFSLGPAVYVGDTQIRVTVLEANPYYVEIDARKDPRHLTSAYYVMSPVPPQTAEPFLKLFELVGHYVLTVAVSENPALEMLDLVKYVIYRKKFREETLSH
;
A
#
# COMPACT_ATOMS: atom_id res chain seq x y z
N MET A 1 -6.48 18.88 3.55
CA MET A 1 -5.42 17.95 3.13
C MET A 1 -5.78 16.60 3.73
N ASN A 2 -6.00 15.57 2.92
CA ASN A 2 -6.37 14.25 3.44
C ASN A 2 -5.23 13.71 4.30
N SER A 3 -5.52 13.47 5.58
CA SER A 3 -4.58 12.98 6.59
C SER A 3 -4.39 11.46 6.50
N ALA A 4 -4.26 10.93 5.28
CA ALA A 4 -4.07 9.51 5.08
C ALA A 4 -2.73 9.09 5.69
N GLN A 5 -2.73 8.04 6.51
CA GLN A 5 -1.52 7.44 7.05
C GLN A 5 -1.34 6.04 6.47
N ILE A 6 -0.10 5.62 6.23
CA ILE A 6 0.18 4.26 5.81
C ILE A 6 0.45 3.41 7.04
N ILE A 7 -0.33 2.34 7.17
CA ILE A 7 -0.10 1.27 8.15
C ILE A 7 0.50 0.09 7.38
N VAL A 8 1.55 -0.52 7.94
CA VAL A 8 2.03 -1.83 7.51
C VAL A 8 1.86 -2.82 8.65
N GLY A 9 1.63 -4.08 8.33
CA GLY A 9 1.45 -5.10 9.35
C GLY A 9 1.15 -6.45 8.74
N CYS A 10 0.42 -7.27 9.49
CA CYS A 10 -0.07 -8.55 9.01
C CYS A 10 -1.52 -8.76 9.40
N MET A 11 -2.26 -9.44 8.54
CA MET A 11 -3.60 -9.93 8.79
C MET A 11 -3.55 -11.44 8.93
N LYS A 12 -4.34 -11.99 9.84
CA LYS A 12 -4.48 -13.44 10.00
C LYS A 12 -5.68 -13.90 9.18
N ASP A 13 -5.43 -14.74 8.18
CA ASP A 13 -6.48 -15.34 7.34
C ASP A 13 -6.31 -16.87 7.29
N ALA A 14 -7.37 -17.61 7.63
CA ALA A 14 -7.43 -19.08 7.61
C ALA A 14 -6.22 -19.81 8.21
N GLY A 15 -5.58 -19.23 9.23
CA GLY A 15 -4.38 -19.79 9.89
C GLY A 15 -3.03 -19.35 9.31
N THR A 16 -3.03 -18.51 8.28
CA THR A 16 -1.84 -17.92 7.65
C THR A 16 -1.73 -16.45 7.99
N ASN A 17 -0.51 -15.93 8.14
CA ASN A 17 -0.27 -14.50 8.26
C ASN A 17 0.03 -13.92 6.88
N VAL A 18 -0.79 -12.97 6.44
CA VAL A 18 -0.64 -12.27 5.18
C VAL A 18 -0.13 -10.86 5.47
N PRO A 19 0.98 -10.40 4.87
CA PRO A 19 1.46 -9.04 5.06
C PRO A 19 0.50 -8.05 4.39
N VAL A 20 0.22 -6.94 5.06
CA VAL A 20 -0.75 -5.93 4.62
C VAL A 20 -0.14 -4.55 4.67
N VAL A 21 -0.47 -3.75 3.67
CA VAL A 21 -0.28 -2.30 3.63
C VAL A 21 -1.67 -1.68 3.53
N ALA A 22 -2.01 -0.77 4.44
CA ALA A 22 -3.31 -0.10 4.43
C ALA A 22 -3.15 1.42 4.41
N LEU A 23 -3.96 2.07 3.57
CA LEU A 23 -4.20 3.51 3.66
C LEU A 23 -5.23 3.74 4.76
N SER A 24 -4.80 4.25 5.91
CA SER A 24 -5.64 4.61 7.05
C SER A 24 -6.24 6.00 6.87
N LEU A 25 -7.57 6.08 6.83
CA LEU A 25 -8.35 7.30 6.70
C LEU A 25 -9.19 7.53 7.95
N ALA A 26 -9.56 8.78 8.21
CA ALA A 26 -10.28 9.13 9.43
C ALA A 26 -11.74 8.66 9.40
N THR A 27 -12.35 8.60 8.21
CA THR A 27 -13.77 8.28 8.05
C THR A 27 -14.00 7.21 6.97
N PRO A 28 -15.12 6.46 7.04
CA PRO A 28 -15.52 5.55 5.96
C PRO A 28 -15.70 6.24 4.61
N GLN A 29 -16.18 7.49 4.61
CA GLN A 29 -16.38 8.28 3.40
C GLN A 29 -15.04 8.56 2.70
N GLU A 30 -14.03 9.01 3.46
CA GLU A 30 -12.68 9.23 2.94
C GLU A 30 -12.04 7.94 2.44
N ALA A 31 -12.21 6.83 3.19
CA ALA A 31 -11.71 5.52 2.76
C ALA A 31 -12.33 5.11 1.42
N GLN A 32 -13.63 5.31 1.23
CA GLN A 32 -14.34 5.02 -0.01
C GLN A 32 -13.88 5.91 -1.17
N GLU A 33 -13.67 7.21 -0.92
CA GLU A 33 -13.16 8.14 -1.93
C GLU A 33 -11.75 7.76 -2.39
N VAL A 34 -10.85 7.47 -1.45
CA VAL A 34 -9.48 7.03 -1.74
C VAL A 34 -9.49 5.69 -2.46
N ALA A 35 -10.25 4.70 -1.99
CA ALA A 35 -10.41 3.42 -2.67
C ALA A 35 -10.86 3.61 -4.13
N SER A 36 -11.82 4.52 -4.37
CA SER A 36 -12.31 4.83 -5.71
C SER A 36 -11.25 5.48 -6.62
N ILE A 37 -10.39 6.35 -6.07
CA ILE A 37 -9.27 6.94 -6.80
C ILE A 37 -8.25 5.84 -7.17
N ILE A 38 -7.91 4.98 -6.22
CA ILE A 38 -6.94 3.90 -6.42
C ILE A 38 -7.48 2.88 -7.44
N LEU A 39 -8.75 2.49 -7.35
CA LEU A 39 -9.42 1.60 -8.32
C LEU A 39 -9.43 2.17 -9.75
N ARG A 40 -9.50 3.50 -9.90
CA ARG A 40 -9.41 4.14 -11.22
C ARG A 40 -8.00 4.13 -11.81
N CYS A 41 -6.98 3.92 -10.99
CA CYS A 41 -5.58 3.86 -11.40
C CYS A 41 -5.09 2.43 -11.60
N GLN A 42 -5.65 1.46 -10.87
CA GLN A 42 -5.19 0.08 -10.93
C GLN A 42 -5.37 -0.51 -12.33
N ASN A 43 -4.39 -1.31 -12.77
CA ASN A 43 -4.44 -2.00 -14.07
C ASN A 43 -4.33 -3.52 -13.96
N GLY A 44 -4.56 -4.06 -12.75
CA GLY A 44 -4.59 -5.49 -12.49
C GLY A 44 -5.87 -6.15 -13.01
N SER A 45 -5.86 -7.48 -12.96
CA SER A 45 -6.99 -8.32 -13.35
C SER A 45 -7.82 -8.69 -12.12
N LYS A 46 -9.15 -8.71 -12.25
CA LYS A 46 -10.05 -9.31 -11.25
C LYS A 46 -10.24 -10.79 -11.59
N PRO A 47 -9.62 -11.74 -10.87
CA PRO A 47 -9.65 -13.16 -11.25
C PRO A 47 -11.03 -13.79 -11.07
N PHE A 48 -11.84 -13.27 -10.14
CA PHE A 48 -13.20 -13.75 -9.88
C PHE A 48 -14.22 -12.71 -10.31
N SER A 49 -15.15 -13.09 -11.19
CA SER A 49 -16.23 -12.21 -11.64
C SER A 49 -17.24 -11.92 -10.52
N LEU A 50 -17.54 -12.93 -9.71
CA LEU A 50 -18.41 -12.84 -8.53
C LEU A 50 -17.57 -12.75 -7.26
N GLY A 51 -18.01 -11.93 -6.30
CA GLY A 51 -17.35 -11.76 -5.01
C GLY A 51 -16.55 -10.46 -4.87
N PRO A 52 -15.73 -10.35 -3.80
CA PRO A 52 -15.05 -9.12 -3.40
C PRO A 52 -14.16 -8.53 -4.50
N ALA A 53 -13.92 -7.23 -4.41
CA ALA A 53 -13.13 -6.47 -5.38
C ALA A 53 -11.62 -6.72 -5.20
N VAL A 54 -11.19 -7.97 -5.44
CA VAL A 54 -9.79 -8.39 -5.37
C VAL A 54 -9.15 -8.27 -6.75
N TYR A 55 -8.05 -7.54 -6.85
CA TYR A 55 -7.28 -7.39 -8.09
C TYR A 55 -5.85 -7.89 -7.89
N VAL A 56 -5.29 -8.48 -8.93
CA VAL A 56 -3.94 -9.06 -8.90
C VAL A 56 -3.12 -8.54 -10.07
N GLY A 57 -1.80 -8.47 -9.90
CA GLY A 57 -0.87 -8.13 -10.99
C GLY A 57 -0.86 -6.65 -11.38
N ASP A 58 -1.41 -5.76 -10.55
CA ASP A 58 -1.32 -4.31 -10.75
C ASP A 58 0.15 -3.83 -10.75
N THR A 59 0.45 -2.89 -11.64
CA THR A 59 1.79 -2.24 -11.76
C THR A 59 1.73 -0.72 -11.67
N GLN A 60 0.54 -0.12 -11.74
CA GLN A 60 0.37 1.35 -11.66
C GLN A 60 0.47 1.90 -10.25
N ILE A 61 0.09 1.08 -9.26
CA ILE A 61 0.13 1.48 -7.86
C ILE A 61 1.39 0.90 -7.25
N ARG A 62 2.30 1.75 -6.84
CA ARG A 62 3.61 1.36 -6.32
C ARG A 62 3.64 1.60 -4.83
N VAL A 63 4.14 0.60 -4.12
CA VAL A 63 4.54 0.75 -2.72
C VAL A 63 6.05 0.75 -2.68
N THR A 64 6.62 1.83 -2.15
CA THR A 64 8.06 1.98 -1.94
C THR A 64 8.35 2.03 -0.45
N VAL A 65 9.33 1.27 0.00
CA VAL A 65 9.90 1.36 1.34
C VAL A 65 11.26 2.03 1.22
N LEU A 66 11.38 3.20 1.84
CA LEU A 66 12.63 3.90 2.04
C LEU A 66 13.24 3.39 3.36
N GLU A 67 14.36 2.70 3.25
CA GLU A 67 15.13 2.22 4.39
C GLU A 67 15.90 3.42 4.97
N ALA A 68 15.30 4.05 5.98
CA ALA A 68 15.83 5.15 6.77
C ALA A 68 15.56 4.87 8.26
N ASN A 69 15.96 5.78 9.15
CA ASN A 69 15.60 5.71 10.56
C ASN A 69 14.76 6.96 10.95
N PRO A 70 13.42 6.85 11.06
CA PRO A 70 12.58 5.65 10.84
C PRO A 70 12.44 5.28 9.36
N TYR A 71 11.85 4.12 9.05
CA TYR A 71 11.48 3.78 7.68
C TYR A 71 10.42 4.75 7.17
N TYR A 72 10.36 4.97 5.86
CA TYR A 72 9.22 5.65 5.23
C TYR A 72 8.59 4.71 4.21
N VAL A 73 7.27 4.58 4.27
CA VAL A 73 6.51 3.87 3.25
C VAL A 73 5.81 4.92 2.40
N GLU A 74 5.85 4.73 1.09
CA GLU A 74 5.24 5.59 0.09
C GLU A 74 4.28 4.77 -0.75
N ILE A 75 3.11 5.33 -1.04
CA ILE A 75 2.16 4.82 -2.03
C ILE A 75 2.01 5.87 -3.13
N ASP A 76 2.37 5.48 -4.34
CA ASP A 76 2.24 6.28 -5.56
C ASP A 76 1.29 5.56 -6.53
N ALA A 77 0.17 6.19 -6.87
CA ALA A 77 -0.75 5.68 -7.89
C ALA A 77 -0.76 6.62 -9.09
N ARG A 78 -0.52 6.07 -10.28
CA ARG A 78 -0.51 6.81 -11.54
C ARG A 78 -1.68 6.38 -12.43
N LYS A 79 -2.29 7.35 -13.09
CA LYS A 79 -3.34 7.08 -14.08
C LYS A 79 -2.78 6.50 -15.39
N ASP A 80 -1.56 6.90 -15.75
CA ASP A 80 -0.78 6.37 -16.87
C ASP A 80 0.68 6.29 -16.41
N PRO A 81 1.40 5.19 -16.69
CA PRO A 81 2.75 5.00 -16.17
C PRO A 81 3.75 5.99 -16.77
N ARG A 82 3.42 6.63 -17.90
CA ARG A 82 4.21 7.67 -18.56
C ARG A 82 3.99 9.05 -17.97
N HIS A 83 2.96 9.25 -17.14
CA HIS A 83 2.73 10.53 -16.49
C HIS A 83 3.77 10.77 -15.39
N LEU A 84 4.27 12.01 -15.34
CA LEU A 84 5.18 12.49 -14.29
C LEU A 84 4.43 12.85 -13.00
N THR A 85 3.10 13.01 -13.06
CA THR A 85 2.25 13.40 -11.94
C THR A 85 1.46 12.20 -11.41
N SER A 86 1.56 11.98 -10.10
CA SER A 86 0.76 11.01 -9.37
C SER A 86 -0.71 11.45 -9.33
N ALA A 87 -1.62 10.52 -9.55
CA ALA A 87 -3.04 10.73 -9.30
C ALA A 87 -3.37 10.63 -7.80
N TYR A 88 -2.57 9.86 -7.06
CA TYR A 88 -2.60 9.78 -5.61
C TYR A 88 -1.18 9.55 -5.09
N TYR A 89 -0.82 10.26 -4.03
CA TYR A 89 0.48 10.15 -3.37
C TYR A 89 0.31 10.31 -1.88
N VAL A 90 0.91 9.41 -1.11
CA VAL A 90 1.03 9.54 0.34
C VAL A 90 2.31 8.86 0.81
N MET A 91 2.93 9.44 1.82
CA MET A 91 4.11 8.89 2.48
C MET A 91 3.91 8.98 3.99
N SER A 92 4.30 7.95 4.72
CA SER A 92 4.21 7.94 6.18
C SER A 92 5.45 7.31 6.80
N PRO A 93 5.94 7.85 7.93
CA PRO A 93 6.97 7.19 8.71
C PRO A 93 6.39 5.90 9.30
N VAL A 94 7.17 4.83 9.26
CA VAL A 94 6.82 3.55 9.85
C VAL A 94 7.94 3.13 10.80
N PRO A 95 7.62 2.80 12.07
CA PRO A 95 8.64 2.36 13.02
C PRO A 95 9.33 1.06 12.55
N PRO A 96 10.64 0.90 12.82
CA PRO A 96 11.37 -0.35 12.51
C PRO A 96 10.68 -1.60 13.06
N GLN A 97 10.11 -1.52 14.28
CA GLN A 97 9.40 -2.65 14.90
C GLN A 97 8.17 -3.13 14.11
N THR A 98 7.65 -2.33 13.18
CA THR A 98 6.51 -2.67 12.33
C THR A 98 6.96 -2.97 10.90
N ALA A 99 7.89 -2.18 10.36
CA ALA A 99 8.40 -2.36 9.00
C ALA A 99 9.20 -3.66 8.82
N GLU A 100 10.09 -3.99 9.76
CA GLU A 100 10.96 -5.16 9.61
C GLU A 100 10.22 -6.50 9.64
N PRO A 101 9.27 -6.75 10.58
CA PRO A 101 8.47 -7.97 10.53
C PRO A 101 7.61 -8.06 9.26
N PHE A 102 7.03 -6.94 8.81
CA PHE A 102 6.28 -6.89 7.55
C PHE A 102 7.16 -7.30 6.36
N LEU A 103 8.37 -6.73 6.24
CA LEU A 103 9.29 -7.05 5.15
C LEU A 103 9.74 -8.51 5.17
N LYS A 104 10.06 -9.04 6.35
CA LYS A 104 10.39 -10.47 6.53
C LYS A 104 9.22 -11.37 6.14
N LEU A 105 8.00 -11.02 6.55
CA LEU A 105 6.81 -11.78 6.19
C LEU A 105 6.54 -11.72 4.69
N PHE A 106 6.71 -10.57 4.06
CA PHE A 106 6.63 -10.41 2.61
C PHE A 106 7.66 -11.28 1.87
N GLU A 107 8.91 -11.34 2.35
CA GLU A 107 9.93 -12.21 1.77
C GLU A 107 9.57 -13.71 1.86
N LEU A 108 8.90 -14.12 2.93
CA LEU A 108 8.45 -15.50 3.11
C LEU A 108 7.22 -15.84 2.25
N VAL A 109 6.26 -14.92 2.15
CA VAL A 109 4.94 -15.14 1.52
C VAL A 109 4.95 -14.80 0.02
N GLY A 110 5.87 -13.94 -0.42
CA GLY A 110 6.04 -13.53 -1.82
C GLY A 110 4.98 -12.56 -2.35
N HIS A 111 4.02 -12.15 -1.52
CA HIS A 111 2.99 -11.17 -1.86
C HIS A 111 2.50 -10.44 -0.60
N TYR A 112 1.85 -9.29 -0.78
CA TYR A 112 1.13 -8.55 0.25
C TYR A 112 -0.19 -8.01 -0.29
N VAL A 113 -1.10 -7.63 0.61
CA VAL A 113 -2.36 -6.97 0.24
C VAL A 113 -2.24 -5.47 0.48
N LEU A 114 -2.56 -4.67 -0.53
CA LEU A 114 -2.77 -3.23 -0.40
C LEU A 114 -4.27 -2.95 -0.32
N THR A 115 -4.69 -2.27 0.74
CA THR A 115 -6.10 -1.94 1.03
C THR A 115 -6.27 -0.54 1.61
N VAL A 116 -7.50 -0.15 1.91
CA VAL A 116 -7.84 1.02 2.73
C VAL A 116 -8.28 0.57 4.12
N ALA A 117 -8.20 1.46 5.10
CA ALA A 117 -8.62 1.25 6.47
C ALA A 117 -9.36 2.49 6.98
N VAL A 118 -10.30 2.27 7.90
CA VAL A 118 -10.91 3.34 8.69
C VAL A 118 -10.25 3.30 10.06
N SER A 119 -9.46 4.32 10.36
CA SER A 119 -8.48 4.30 11.45
C SER A 119 -7.58 3.06 11.32
N GLU A 120 -7.52 2.20 12.33
CA GLU A 120 -6.65 1.01 12.34
C GLU A 120 -7.34 -0.25 11.81
N ASN A 121 -8.61 -0.16 11.39
CA ASN A 121 -9.38 -1.31 10.93
C ASN A 121 -9.35 -1.41 9.41
N PRO A 122 -8.73 -2.44 8.82
CA PRO A 122 -8.78 -2.67 7.38
C PRO A 122 -10.21 -2.81 6.90
N ALA A 123 -10.56 -2.04 5.87
CA ALA A 123 -11.85 -2.12 5.20
C ALA A 123 -11.72 -3.01 3.96
N LEU A 124 -11.47 -4.29 4.24
CA LEU A 124 -11.55 -5.37 3.25
C LEU A 124 -12.95 -5.29 2.60
N GLU A 125 -13.05 -5.59 1.30
CA GLU A 125 -14.22 -5.32 0.43
C GLU A 125 -14.25 -3.95 -0.27
N MET A 126 -13.63 -2.90 0.28
CA MET A 126 -13.55 -1.59 -0.41
C MET A 126 -12.46 -1.58 -1.48
N LEU A 127 -11.31 -2.20 -1.18
CA LEU A 127 -10.16 -2.30 -2.06
C LEU A 127 -9.25 -3.42 -1.58
N ASP A 128 -9.03 -4.44 -2.41
CA ASP A 128 -8.07 -5.50 -2.09
C ASP A 128 -7.15 -5.73 -3.28
N LEU A 129 -5.92 -5.21 -3.22
CA LEU A 129 -4.94 -5.38 -4.28
C LEU A 129 -3.85 -6.35 -3.82
N VAL A 130 -3.75 -7.50 -4.46
CA VAL A 130 -2.65 -8.44 -4.24
C VAL A 130 -1.44 -7.99 -5.04
N LYS A 131 -0.35 -7.71 -4.33
CA LYS A 131 0.88 -7.13 -4.86
C LYS A 131 2.06 -8.05 -4.60
N TYR A 132 2.89 -8.23 -5.62
CA TYR A 132 4.05 -9.14 -5.59
C TYR A 132 5.39 -8.43 -5.56
N VAL A 133 5.38 -7.09 -5.70
CA VAL A 133 6.59 -6.28 -5.78
C VAL A 133 6.48 -5.16 -4.77
N ILE A 134 7.49 -5.05 -3.91
CA ILE A 134 7.73 -3.88 -3.09
C ILE A 134 9.05 -3.24 -3.51
N TYR A 135 9.02 -1.94 -3.81
CA TYR A 135 10.24 -1.23 -4.19
C TYR A 135 11.00 -0.86 -2.93
N ARG A 136 12.30 -1.14 -2.89
CA ARG A 136 13.17 -0.77 -1.76
C ARG A 136 14.18 0.26 -2.23
N LYS A 137 14.33 1.34 -1.48
CA LYS A 137 15.37 2.33 -1.70
C LYS A 137 16.10 2.56 -0.39
N LYS A 138 17.43 2.49 -0.41
CA LYS A 138 18.24 2.96 0.72
C LYS A 138 18.23 4.47 0.73
N PHE A 139 18.02 5.07 1.90
CA PHE A 139 18.24 6.49 2.05
C PHE A 139 19.74 6.77 1.86
N ARG A 140 20.11 7.56 0.85
CA ARG A 140 21.46 8.08 0.68
C ARG A 140 21.44 9.54 1.13
N GLU A 141 22.22 9.87 2.16
CA GLU A 141 22.32 11.23 2.73
C GLU A 141 22.85 12.28 1.73
N GLU A 142 23.36 11.87 0.56
CA GLU A 142 24.03 12.73 -0.43
C GLU A 142 23.14 13.76 -1.15
N THR A 143 21.87 13.95 -0.78
CA THR A 143 20.94 14.81 -1.55
C THR A 143 20.54 16.11 -0.81
N LEU A 144 21.13 16.44 0.33
CA LEU A 144 20.84 17.69 1.08
C LEU A 144 22.00 18.68 1.15
N SER A 145 23.01 18.50 0.31
CA SER A 145 24.19 19.38 0.26
C SER A 145 24.29 20.15 -1.05
N HIS A 146 23.22 20.82 -1.48
CA HIS A 146 23.27 21.86 -2.52
C HIS A 146 22.26 22.97 -2.24
#